data_AF-A0A9X1N942-F1
#
_entry.id   AF-A0A9X1N942-F1
#
_cell.length_a   1.000
_cell.length_b   1.000
_cell.length_c   1.000
_cell.angle_alpha   90.00
_cell.angle_beta   90.00
_cell.angle_gamma   90.00
#
_symmetry.space_group_name_H-M   'P 1'
#
loop_
_entity.id
_entity.type
_entity.pdbx_description
1 polymer ?
#
loop_
_entity_poly.entity_id
_entity_poly.type
_entity_poly.pdbx_seq_one_letter_code
_entity_poly.pdbx_strand_id
1 'polypeptide(L)'
;MSSEEKRTWVSAVAGLAVSAGYLVFILSRVPGTDVAQIGYVGPMLGAIGIGIVTAIVLSIIASVVRPQDPALKDERDREINRRGEYAGFYVMSIATLVPLALTMAEAEHFWIAHTLYLAFVLASLASAAVKITAYRRGW
;
A
#
# COMPACT_ATOMS: atom_id res chain seq x y z
N MET A 1 -8.62 11.36 17.94
CA MET A 1 -8.47 10.89 16.54
C MET A 1 -9.85 10.71 15.95
N SER A 2 -10.08 11.19 14.72
CA SER A 2 -11.34 10.95 14.02
C SER A 2 -11.49 9.45 13.68
N SER A 3 -12.71 8.97 13.44
CA SER A 3 -12.93 7.58 13.03
C SER A 3 -12.21 7.24 11.72
N GLU A 4 -12.16 8.18 10.78
CA GLU A 4 -11.44 8.02 9.50
C GLU A 4 -9.91 8.05 9.67
N GLU A 5 -9.39 8.89 10.57
CA GLU A 5 -7.96 8.88 10.91
C GLU A 5 -7.56 7.50 11.48
N LYS A 6 -8.36 6.96 12.40
CA LYS A 6 -8.11 5.63 12.98
C LYS A 6 -8.17 4.54 11.91
N ARG A 7 -9.16 4.58 11.01
CA ARG A 7 -9.28 3.63 9.89
C ARG A 7 -8.08 3.71 8.95
N THR A 8 -7.65 4.92 8.61
CA THR A 8 -6.47 5.14 7.75
C THR A 8 -5.21 4.55 8.38
N TRP A 9 -5.01 4.75 9.69
CA TRP A 9 -3.90 4.14 10.43
C TRP A 9 -3.95 2.62 10.41
N VAL A 10 -5.11 2.02 10.72
CA VAL A 10 -5.22 0.56 10.78
C VAL A 10 -4.98 -0.06 9.40
N SER A 11 -5.54 0.49 8.33
CA SER A 11 -5.27 0.03 6.96
C SER A 11 -3.79 0.15 6.60
N ALA A 12 -3.16 1.29 6.92
CA ALA A 12 -1.76 1.55 6.60
C ALA A 12 -0.81 0.61 7.34
N VAL A 13 -1.04 0.39 8.63
CA VAL A 13 -0.23 -0.51 9.46
C VAL A 13 -0.42 -1.96 9.03
N ALA A 14 -1.67 -2.38 8.77
CA ALA A 14 -1.95 -3.74 8.30
C ALA A 14 -1.30 -4.00 6.93
N GLY A 15 -1.45 -3.07 5.99
CA GLY A 15 -0.80 -3.15 4.68
C GLY A 15 0.73 -3.21 4.79
N LEU A 16 1.31 -2.34 5.61
CA LEU A 16 2.75 -2.32 5.87
C LEU A 16 3.24 -3.64 6.49
N ALA A 17 2.49 -4.21 7.44
CA ALA A 17 2.84 -5.47 8.07
C ALA A 17 2.82 -6.65 7.08
N VAL A 18 1.81 -6.71 6.21
CA VAL A 18 1.73 -7.74 5.15
C VAL A 18 2.90 -7.59 4.18
N SER A 19 3.19 -6.36 3.74
CA SER A 19 4.28 -6.09 2.81
C SER A 19 5.65 -6.34 3.41
N ALA A 20 5.89 -5.92 4.66
CA ALA A 20 7.14 -6.18 5.37
C ALA A 20 7.33 -7.69 5.60
N GLY A 21 6.27 -8.41 6.00
CA GLY A 21 6.31 -9.86 6.17
C GLY A 21 6.67 -10.59 4.89
N TYR A 22 6.07 -10.18 3.76
CA TYR A 22 6.42 -10.72 2.44
C TYR A 22 7.87 -10.44 2.06
N LEU A 23 8.35 -9.21 2.24
CA LEU A 23 9.73 -8.84 1.91
C LEU A 23 10.75 -9.60 2.77
N VAL A 24 10.50 -9.73 4.07
CA VAL A 24 11.37 -10.52 4.97
C VAL A 24 11.39 -11.99 4.52
N PHE A 25 10.22 -12.55 4.21
CA PHE A 25 10.09 -13.93 3.75
C PHE A 25 10.86 -14.17 2.45
N ILE A 26 10.75 -13.30 1.45
CA ILE A 26 11.41 -13.52 0.16
C ILE A 26 12.90 -13.22 0.22
N LEU A 27 13.32 -12.18 0.96
CA LEU A 27 14.73 -11.84 1.14
C LEU A 27 15.48 -12.91 1.94
N SER A 28 14.81 -13.61 2.86
CA SER A 28 15.41 -14.76 3.56
C SER A 28 15.78 -15.94 2.64
N ARG A 29 15.22 -15.99 1.43
CA ARG A 29 15.48 -17.04 0.43
C ARG A 29 16.57 -16.67 -0.58
N VAL A 30 17.05 -15.43 -0.55
CA VAL A 30 18.11 -14.95 -1.44
C VAL A 30 19.49 -15.52 -1.09
N PRO A 31 19.90 -15.65 0.20
CA PRO A 31 21.21 -16.19 0.53
C PRO A 31 21.40 -17.63 0.04
N GLY A 32 22.40 -17.84 -0.83
CA GLY A 32 22.78 -19.17 -1.30
C GLY A 32 21.88 -19.77 -2.39
N THR A 33 20.92 -19.01 -2.94
CA THR A 33 20.07 -19.45 -4.06
C THR A 33 20.11 -18.42 -5.19
N ASP A 34 20.17 -18.89 -6.44
CA ASP A 34 20.02 -18.02 -7.60
C ASP A 34 18.62 -17.40 -7.61
N VAL A 35 18.54 -16.08 -7.72
CA VAL A 35 17.27 -15.34 -7.73
C VAL A 35 16.34 -15.80 -8.86
N ALA A 36 16.89 -16.31 -9.97
CA ALA A 36 16.12 -16.85 -11.09
C ALA A 36 15.33 -18.13 -10.72
N GLN A 37 15.76 -18.86 -9.69
CA GLN A 37 15.13 -20.11 -9.24
C GLN A 37 14.11 -19.88 -8.10
N ILE A 38 14.05 -18.68 -7.53
CA ILE A 38 13.15 -18.38 -6.43
C ILE A 38 11.73 -18.23 -6.97
N GLY A 39 10.85 -19.17 -6.61
CA GLY A 39 9.42 -19.10 -6.93
C GLY A 39 8.68 -18.00 -6.16
N TYR A 40 8.87 -16.73 -6.55
CA TYR A 40 8.30 -15.56 -5.86
C TYR A 40 6.84 -15.29 -6.22
N VAL A 41 6.36 -15.77 -7.37
CA VAL A 41 5.03 -15.45 -7.91
C VAL A 41 3.89 -15.81 -6.95
N GLY A 42 3.85 -17.05 -6.46
CA GLY A 42 2.81 -17.51 -5.53
C GLY A 42 2.76 -16.68 -4.23
N PRO A 43 3.89 -16.54 -3.51
CA PRO A 43 3.98 -15.69 -2.33
C PRO A 43 3.59 -14.22 -2.58
N MET A 44 4.01 -13.65 -3.72
CA MET A 44 3.70 -12.26 -4.08
C MET A 44 2.19 -12.06 -4.29
N LEU A 45 1.57 -12.94 -5.08
CA LEU A 45 0.12 -12.91 -5.31
C LEU A 45 -0.66 -13.14 -4.02
N GLY A 46 -0.18 -14.04 -3.15
CA GLY A 46 -0.74 -14.23 -1.82
C GLY A 46 -0.69 -12.95 -0.98
N ALA A 47 0.45 -12.26 -0.93
CA ALA A 47 0.59 -11.01 -0.21
C ALA A 47 -0.32 -9.90 -0.74
N ILE A 48 -0.43 -9.76 -2.07
CA ILE A 48 -1.35 -8.82 -2.72
C ILE A 48 -2.80 -9.18 -2.35
N GLY A 49 -3.18 -10.44 -2.49
CA GLY A 49 -4.52 -10.93 -2.16
C GLY A 49 -4.90 -10.69 -0.70
N ILE A 50 -4.00 -11.02 0.24
CA ILE A 50 -4.19 -10.75 1.67
C ILE A 50 -4.36 -9.24 1.91
N GLY A 51 -3.55 -8.40 1.26
CA GLY A 51 -3.66 -6.94 1.36
C GLY A 51 -5.04 -6.43 0.92
N ILE A 52 -5.52 -6.89 -0.24
CA ILE A 52 -6.84 -6.53 -0.79
C ILE A 52 -7.96 -7.00 0.15
N VAL A 53 -7.94 -8.27 0.55
CA VAL A 53 -8.95 -8.83 1.47
C VAL A 53 -8.97 -8.06 2.79
N THR A 54 -7.80 -7.75 3.34
CA THR A 54 -7.67 -6.97 4.58
C THR A 54 -8.30 -5.59 4.42
N ALA A 55 -8.02 -4.89 3.32
CA ALA A 55 -8.62 -3.58 3.05
C ALA A 55 -10.15 -3.65 2.94
N ILE A 56 -10.68 -4.67 2.27
CA ILE A 56 -12.14 -4.90 2.13
C ILE A 56 -12.76 -5.18 3.50
N VAL A 57 -12.22 -6.13 4.26
CA VAL A 57 -12.74 -6.51 5.58
C VAL A 57 -12.73 -5.31 6.53
N LEU A 58 -11.63 -4.54 6.54
CA LEU A 58 -11.53 -3.36 7.39
C LEU A 58 -12.53 -2.26 6.98
N SER A 59 -12.79 -2.12 5.68
CA SER A 59 -13.82 -1.23 5.15
C SER A 59 -15.22 -1.64 5.63
N ILE A 60 -15.55 -2.93 5.54
CA ILE A 60 -16.85 -3.48 5.98
C ILE A 60 -17.03 -3.27 7.49
N ILE A 61 -16.03 -3.64 8.30
CA ILE A 61 -16.09 -3.47 9.76
C ILE A 61 -16.29 -2.00 10.13
N ALA A 62 -15.58 -1.08 9.47
CA ALA A 62 -15.72 0.35 9.72
C ALA A 62 -17.15 0.83 9.45
N SER A 63 -17.77 0.39 8.35
CA SER A 63 -19.15 0.73 7.99
C SER A 63 -20.19 0.15 8.97
N VAL A 64 -19.99 -1.08 9.46
CA VAL A 64 -20.93 -1.74 10.38
C VAL A 64 -20.87 -1.13 11.79
N VAL A 65 -19.68 -0.84 12.31
CA VAL A 65 -19.50 -0.36 13.69
C VAL A 65 -20.03 1.05 13.89
N ARG A 66 -19.99 1.89 12.85
CA ARG A 66 -20.53 3.26 12.88
C ARG A 66 -21.19 3.58 11.54
N PRO A 67 -22.48 3.28 11.37
CA PRO A 67 -23.26 3.88 10.30
C PRO A 67 -23.27 5.40 10.52
N GLN A 68 -22.77 6.17 9.55
CA GLN A 68 -22.65 7.62 9.65
C GLN A 68 -23.74 8.28 8.80
N ASP A 69 -24.26 9.42 9.26
CA ASP A 69 -25.23 10.23 8.52
C ASP A 69 -24.59 10.83 7.25
N PRO A 70 -25.17 10.62 6.05
CA PRO A 70 -24.53 10.95 4.78
C PRO A 70 -24.43 12.45 4.47
N ALA A 71 -25.18 13.33 5.15
CA ALA A 71 -25.44 14.70 4.67
C ALA A 71 -24.42 15.78 5.09
N LEU A 72 -23.59 15.58 6.12
CA LEU A 72 -22.69 16.63 6.66
C LEU A 72 -21.19 16.27 6.58
N LYS A 73 -20.86 15.11 6.01
CA LYS A 73 -19.54 14.49 6.14
C LYS A 73 -18.77 14.31 4.83
N ASP A 74 -19.44 14.40 3.69
CA ASP A 74 -18.92 13.86 2.44
C ASP A 74 -17.83 14.73 1.79
N GLU A 75 -17.93 16.06 1.85
CA GLU A 75 -17.01 16.93 1.09
C GLU A 75 -15.57 16.96 1.64
N ARG A 76 -15.42 17.16 2.96
CA ARG A 76 -14.10 17.22 3.61
C ARG A 76 -13.37 15.88 3.51
N ASP A 77 -14.05 14.78 3.84
CA ASP A 77 -13.44 13.44 3.78
C ASP A 77 -13.10 13.06 2.33
N ARG A 78 -13.94 13.44 1.36
CA ARG A 78 -13.66 13.24 -0.08
C ARG A 78 -12.46 14.05 -0.54
N GLU A 79 -12.31 15.29 -0.07
CA GLU A 79 -11.15 16.10 -0.43
C GLU A 79 -9.86 15.59 0.21
N ILE A 80 -9.89 15.19 1.49
CA ILE A 80 -8.75 14.55 2.15
C ILE A 80 -8.36 13.27 1.42
N ASN A 81 -9.34 12.44 1.06
CA ASN A 81 -9.10 11.22 0.31
C ASN A 81 -8.45 11.53 -1.05
N ARG A 82 -9.01 12.48 -1.82
CA ARG A 82 -8.48 12.93 -3.11
C ARG A 82 -7.02 13.37 -3.00
N ARG A 83 -6.65 14.12 -1.96
CA ARG A 83 -5.26 14.55 -1.75
C ARG A 83 -4.32 13.40 -1.43
N GLY A 84 -4.77 12.47 -0.60
CA GLY A 84 -4.02 11.24 -0.35
C GLY A 84 -3.78 10.46 -1.63
N GLU A 85 -4.82 10.30 -2.46
CA GLU A 85 -4.70 9.61 -3.74
C GLU A 85 -3.75 10.32 -4.71
N TYR A 86 -3.77 11.66 -4.78
CA TYR A 86 -2.80 12.39 -5.60
C TYR A 86 -1.36 12.21 -5.11
N ALA A 87 -1.13 12.27 -3.79
CA ALA A 87 0.19 12.04 -3.24
C ALA A 87 0.68 10.61 -3.54
N GLY A 88 -0.18 9.61 -3.35
CA GLY A 88 0.13 8.22 -3.71
C GLY A 88 0.41 8.06 -5.21
N PHE A 89 -0.39 8.67 -6.07
CA PHE A 89 -0.20 8.65 -7.51
C PHE A 89 1.16 9.22 -7.92
N TYR A 90 1.52 10.42 -7.44
CA TYR A 90 2.82 11.02 -7.77
C TYR A 90 4.00 10.17 -7.28
N VAL A 91 3.89 9.60 -6.08
CA VAL A 91 4.91 8.67 -5.55
C VAL A 91 5.00 7.43 -6.42
N MET A 92 3.88 6.82 -6.85
CA MET A 92 3.89 5.71 -7.80
C MET A 92 4.56 6.08 -9.11
N SER A 93 4.20 7.22 -9.70
CA SER A 93 4.71 7.65 -10.99
C SER A 93 6.23 7.77 -10.97
N ILE A 94 6.79 8.36 -9.91
CA ILE A 94 8.24 8.50 -9.74
C ILE A 94 8.87 7.15 -9.42
N ALA A 95 8.30 6.37 -8.50
CA ALA A 95 8.87 5.09 -8.08
C ALA A 95 8.90 4.04 -9.20
N THR A 96 7.96 4.11 -10.15
CA THR A 96 7.88 3.19 -11.31
C THR A 96 9.06 3.37 -12.28
N LEU A 97 9.81 4.48 -12.20
CA LEU A 97 11.04 4.66 -12.98
C LEU A 97 12.11 3.61 -12.65
N VAL A 98 12.10 3.07 -11.42
CA VAL A 98 13.05 2.04 -10.98
C VAL A 98 12.84 0.70 -11.71
N PRO A 99 11.67 0.05 -11.67
CA PRO A 99 11.44 -1.17 -12.44
C PRO A 99 11.57 -0.95 -13.95
N LEU A 100 11.25 0.25 -14.45
CA LEU A 100 11.47 0.58 -15.86
C LEU A 100 12.96 0.56 -16.21
N ALA A 101 13.82 1.19 -15.41
CA ALA A 101 15.27 1.16 -15.60
C ALA A 101 15.83 -0.27 -15.48
N LEU A 102 15.35 -1.08 -14.53
CA LEU A 102 15.72 -2.48 -14.41
C LEU A 102 15.31 -3.31 -15.62
N THR A 103 14.16 -3.01 -16.20
CA THR A 103 13.68 -3.68 -17.43
C THR A 103 14.58 -3.34 -18.62
N MET A 104 14.99 -2.07 -18.75
CA MET A 104 15.94 -1.64 -19.79
C MET A 104 17.34 -2.23 -19.61
N ALA A 105 17.71 -2.56 -18.38
CA ALA A 105 18.97 -3.22 -18.05
C ALA A 105 18.91 -4.76 -18.15
N GLU A 106 17.80 -5.32 -18.63
CA GLU A 106 17.57 -6.78 -18.71
C GLU A 106 17.82 -7.50 -17.38
N ALA A 107 17.50 -6.82 -16.26
CA ALA A 107 17.65 -7.39 -14.94
C ALA A 107 16.68 -8.56 -14.73
N GLU A 108 17.04 -9.47 -13.83
CA GLU A 108 16.19 -10.61 -13.46
C GLU A 108 14.77 -10.17 -13.09
N HIS A 109 13.78 -10.89 -13.61
CA HIS A 109 12.35 -10.64 -13.37
C HIS A 109 12.01 -10.52 -11.89
N PHE A 110 12.77 -11.24 -11.05
CA PHE A 110 12.74 -11.12 -9.60
C PHE A 110 12.87 -9.65 -9.14
N TRP A 111 13.91 -8.93 -9.54
CA TRP A 111 14.15 -7.56 -9.09
C TRP A 111 13.11 -6.58 -9.64
N ILE A 112 12.69 -6.77 -10.89
CA ILE A 112 11.66 -5.95 -11.53
C ILE A 112 10.34 -6.07 -10.75
N ALA A 113 9.92 -7.30 -10.43
CA ALA A 113 8.68 -7.53 -9.69
C ALA A 113 8.72 -6.93 -8.27
N HIS A 114 9.83 -7.11 -7.54
CA HIS A 114 9.94 -6.62 -6.16
C HIS A 114 10.04 -5.11 -6.08
N THR A 115 10.73 -4.46 -7.02
CA THR A 115 10.79 -2.99 -7.06
C THR A 115 9.44 -2.38 -7.43
N LEU A 116 8.66 -3.02 -8.31
CA LEU A 116 7.29 -2.61 -8.60
C LEU A 116 6.36 -2.80 -7.40
N TYR A 117 6.49 -3.92 -6.68
CA TYR A 117 5.77 -4.15 -5.42
C TYR A 117 6.14 -3.09 -4.37
N LEU A 118 7.42 -2.76 -4.23
CA LEU A 118 7.88 -1.75 -3.30
C LEU A 118 7.36 -0.35 -3.66
N ALA A 119 7.32 -0.01 -4.95
CA ALA A 119 6.71 1.24 -5.43
C ALA A 119 5.25 1.34 -4.96
N PHE A 120 4.46 0.27 -5.14
CA PHE A 120 3.08 0.18 -4.67
C PHE A 120 2.94 0.44 -3.16
N VAL A 121 3.81 -0.20 -2.36
CA VAL A 121 3.82 -0.01 -0.89
C VAL A 121 4.14 1.43 -0.52
N LEU A 122 5.18 2.03 -1.13
CA LEU A 122 5.59 3.41 -0.86
C LEU A 122 4.48 4.42 -1.19
N ALA A 123 3.79 4.24 -2.30
CA ALA A 123 2.66 5.09 -2.65
C ALA A 123 1.48 4.96 -1.70
N SER A 124 1.16 3.74 -1.27
CA SER A 124 0.12 3.49 -0.27
C SER A 124 0.44 4.20 1.05
N LEU A 125 1.71 4.11 1.50
CA LEU A 125 2.18 4.81 2.69
C LEU A 125 2.13 6.33 2.54
N ALA A 126 2.53 6.87 1.39
CA ALA A 126 2.46 8.30 1.11
C ALA A 126 1.00 8.81 1.14
N SER A 127 0.08 8.07 0.50
CA SER A 127 -1.35 8.36 0.54
C SER A 127 -1.88 8.38 1.98
N ALA A 128 -1.56 7.35 2.77
CA ALA A 128 -1.95 7.28 4.17
C ALA A 128 -1.37 8.42 5.01
N ALA A 129 -0.07 8.73 4.86
CA ALA A 129 0.61 9.78 5.60
C ALA A 129 -0.02 11.16 5.34
N VAL A 130 -0.36 11.46 4.08
CA VAL A 130 -1.05 12.70 3.72
C VAL A 130 -2.45 12.77 4.33
N LYS A 131 -3.24 11.70 4.26
CA LYS A 131 -4.57 11.63 4.87
C LYS A 131 -4.50 11.85 6.40
N ILE A 132 -3.59 11.15 7.08
CA ILE A 132 -3.38 11.29 8.53
C ILE A 132 -2.97 12.71 8.90
N THR A 133 -2.04 13.31 8.13
CA THR A 133 -1.59 14.69 8.39
C THR A 133 -2.70 15.70 8.18
N ALA A 134 -3.54 15.51 7.15
CA ALA A 134 -4.69 16.36 6.90
C ALA A 134 -5.72 16.27 8.04
N TYR A 135 -6.03 15.07 8.51
CA TYR A 135 -6.92 14.87 9.67
C TYR A 135 -6.41 15.57 10.93
N ARG A 136 -5.10 15.54 11.19
CA ARG A 136 -4.49 16.16 12.37
C ARG A 136 -4.40 17.68 12.30
N ARG A 137 -4.19 18.23 11.10
CA ARG A 137 -4.04 19.69 10.90
C ARG A 137 -5.37 20.43 10.80
N GLY A 138 -6.51 19.74 10.93
CA GLY A 138 -7.82 20.38 10.95
C GLY A 138 -8.28 20.93 9.60
N TRP A 139 -7.65 20.52 8.51
CA TRP A 139 -8.17 20.68 7.15
C TRP A 139 -9.46 19.90 6.99
#